data_AF-A0AAW7VHM0-F1
#
_entry.id   AF-A0AAW7VHM0-F1
#
_cell.length_a   1.000
_cell.length_b   1.000
_cell.length_c   1.000
_cell.angle_alpha   90.00
_cell.angle_beta   90.00
_cell.angle_gamma   90.00
#
_symmetry.space_group_name_H-M   'P 1'
#
loop_
_entity.id
_entity.type
_entity.pdbx_description
1 polymer ?
#
loop_
_entity_poly.entity_id
_entity_poly.type
_entity_poly.pdbx_seq_one_letter_code
_entity_poly.pdbx_strand_id
1 'polypeptide(L)' 'RIERHNLNLRQHLARLGRKSLSFSKSVELHDKVIGHYLNIKHHQ' A
#
# COMPACT_ATOMS: atom_id res chain seq x y z
N ARG A 1 -8.59 -20.93 -1.96
CA ARG A 1 -9.33 -19.66 -2.17
C ARG A 1 -8.65 -18.48 -1.46
N ILE A 2 -8.34 -18.60 -0.17
CA ILE A 2 -7.67 -17.56 0.67
C ILE A 2 -6.27 -17.19 0.15
N GLU A 3 -5.50 -18.17 -0.29
CA GLU A 3 -4.11 -17.95 -0.72
C GLU A 3 -3.98 -16.99 -1.92
N ARG A 4 -4.89 -17.09 -2.90
CA ARG A 4 -4.97 -16.17 -4.03
C ARG A 4 -5.35 -14.76 -3.58
N HIS A 5 -6.26 -14.64 -2.62
CA HIS A 5 -6.66 -13.34 -2.08
C HIS A 5 -5.47 -12.65 -1.37
N ASN A 6 -4.74 -13.40 -0.54
CA ASN A 6 -3.55 -12.90 0.15
C ASN A 6 -2.42 -12.54 -0.83
N LEU A 7 -2.27 -13.28 -1.93
CA LEU A 7 -1.33 -12.94 -3.01
C LEU A 7 -1.68 -11.62 -3.68
N ASN A 8 -2.96 -11.41 -4.03
CA ASN A 8 -3.42 -10.14 -4.61
C ASN A 8 -3.20 -8.95 -3.66
N LEU A 9 -3.44 -9.15 -2.36
CA LEU A 9 -3.21 -8.12 -1.35
C LEU A 9 -1.74 -7.71 -1.29
N ARG A 10 -0.81 -8.68 -1.21
CA ARG A 10 0.64 -8.41 -1.21
C ARG A 10 1.10 -7.68 -2.46
N GLN A 11 0.63 -8.09 -3.63
CA GLN A 11 0.96 -7.44 -4.90
C GLN A 11 0.45 -6.00 -4.96
N HIS A 12 -0.76 -5.75 -4.46
CA HIS A 12 -1.34 -4.42 -4.41
C HIS A 12 -0.55 -3.49 -3.49
N LEU A 13 -0.18 -3.95 -2.29
CA LEU A 13 0.65 -3.18 -1.36
C LEU A 13 2.03 -2.86 -1.96
N ALA A 14 2.69 -3.84 -2.59
CA ALA A 14 3.97 -3.62 -3.26
C ALA A 14 3.88 -2.61 -4.40
N ARG A 15 2.78 -2.61 -5.16
CA ARG A 15 2.53 -1.63 -6.23
C ARG A 15 2.27 -0.24 -5.66
N LEU A 16 1.53 -0.15 -4.55
CA LEU A 16 1.27 1.11 -3.87
C LEU A 16 2.57 1.75 -3.35
N GLY A 17 3.43 0.95 -2.69
CA GLY A 17 4.75 1.40 -2.23
C GLY A 17 5.63 1.90 -3.37
N ARG A 18 5.68 1.19 -4.51
CA ARG A 18 6.45 1.63 -5.69
C ARG A 18 5.89 2.90 -6.33
N LYS A 19 4.56 3.03 -6.46
CA LYS A 19 3.93 4.23 -7.04
C LYS A 19 4.16 5.45 -6.16
N SER A 20 4.08 5.28 -4.84
CA SER A 20 4.40 6.32 -3.87
C SER A 20 5.87 6.72 -4.00
N LEU A 21 6.80 5.76 -3.97
CA LEU A 21 8.25 5.99 -4.08
C LEU A 21 8.67 6.68 -5.38
N SER A 22 7.96 6.45 -6.48
CA SER A 22 8.18 7.16 -7.75
C SER A 22 7.80 8.65 -7.70
N PHE A 23 6.97 9.06 -6.74
CA PHE A 23 6.43 10.42 -6.64
C PHE A 23 7.23 11.31 -5.67
N SER A 24 7.91 10.71 -4.69
CA SER A 24 8.75 11.41 -3.71
C SER A 24 9.90 10.51 -3.27
N LYS A 25 11.11 11.05 -3.09
CA LYS A 25 12.25 10.26 -2.56
C LYS A 25 12.21 10.09 -1.03
N SER A 26 11.26 10.73 -0.35
CA SER A 26 11.20 10.75 1.11
C SER A 26 10.39 9.59 1.69
N VAL A 27 11.07 8.63 2.33
CA VAL A 27 10.49 7.46 3.03
C VAL A 27 9.39 7.84 4.02
N GLU A 28 9.58 8.92 4.75
CA GLU A 28 8.63 9.38 5.78
C GLU A 28 7.26 9.81 5.21
N LEU A 29 7.23 10.31 3.97
CA LEU A 29 5.99 10.65 3.28
C LEU A 29 5.27 9.38 2.81
N HIS A 30 6.02 8.34 2.42
CA HIS A 30 5.46 7.07 1.97
C HIS A 30 4.75 6.32 3.08
N ASP A 31 5.36 6.25 4.26
CA ASP A 31 4.76 5.57 5.41
C ASP A 31 3.45 6.24 5.82
N LYS A 32 3.37 7.57 5.78
CA LYS A 32 2.14 8.33 6.03
C LYS A 32 1.06 8.04 4.98
N VAL A 33 1.41 8.00 3.70
CA VAL A 33 0.46 7.71 2.59
C VAL A 33 -0.04 6.26 2.63
N ILE A 34 0.85 5.30 2.87
CA ILE A 34 0.51 3.88 3.02
C ILE A 34 -0.40 3.68 4.23
N GLY A 35 -0.05 4.27 5.38
CA GLY A 35 -0.86 4.22 6.59
C GLY A 35 -2.25 4.82 6.38
N HIS A 36 -2.34 5.97 5.72
CA HIS A 36 -3.62 6.61 5.40
C HIS A 36 -4.48 5.76 4.45
N TYR A 37 -3.87 5.17 3.42
CA TYR A 37 -4.56 4.29 2.48
C TYR A 37 -5.13 3.03 3.17
N LEU A 38 -4.34 2.41 4.06
CA LEU A 38 -4.78 1.25 4.84
C LEU A 38 -5.92 1.62 5.79
N ASN A 39 -5.83 2.77 6.45
CA ASN A 39 -6.86 3.25 7.37
C ASN A 39 -8.21 3.48 6.66
N ILE A 40 -8.20 4.10 5.47
CA ILE A 40 -9.40 4.30 4.65
C ILE A 40 -9.99 2.96 4.19
N LYS A 41 -9.14 2.01 3.76
CA LYS A 41 -9.60 0.70 3.28
C LYS A 41 -10.09 -0.25 4.38
N HIS A 42 -9.68 -0.04 5.63
CA HIS A 42 -10.13 -0.84 6.77
C HIS A 42 -11.40 -0.30 7.43
N HIS A 43 -11.67 1.01 7.30
CA HIS A 43 -12.86 1.66 7.85
C HIS A 43 -13.98 1.86 6.80
N GLN A 44 -13.82 1.31 5.60
CA GLN A 44 -14.80 1.29 4.52
C GLN A 44 -15.28 -0.15 4.28
#